data_AF-A0A2N0NSD2-F1
#
_entry.id   AF-A0A2N0NSD2-F1
#
_cell.length_a   1.000
_cell.length_b   1.000
_cell.length_c   1.000
_cell.angle_alpha   90.00
_cell.angle_beta   90.00
_cell.angle_gamma   90.00
#
_symmetry.space_group_name_H-M   'P 1'
#
loop_
_entity.id
_entity.type
_entity.pdbx_description
1 polymer ?
#
loop_
_entity_poly.entity_id
_entity_poly.type
_entity_poly.pdbx_seq_one_letter_code
_entity_poly.pdbx_strand_id
1 'polypeptide(L)'
;MKRCWDPIPTNRPTAKELENQFWNLFNVLNNNNSIELSEDRQLEIKEAFSQEREDKWKARLAELATNPIPMKRSQNMLTSKRLDYSQYLSQKLTVDDWNKLKLTD
;
A
#
# COMPACT_ATOMS: atom_id res chain seq x y z
N MET A 1 -0.02 1.01 14.71
CA MET A 1 -0.58 -0.35 14.56
C MET A 1 -0.35 -1.29 15.75
N LYS A 2 0.82 -1.32 16.42
CA LYS A 2 1.09 -2.27 17.53
C LYS A 2 -0.02 -2.31 18.60
N ARG A 3 -0.52 -1.14 19.04
CA ARG A 3 -1.64 -1.02 19.99
C ARG A 3 -2.97 -1.60 19.48
N CYS A 4 -3.20 -1.61 18.16
CA CYS A 4 -4.41 -2.22 17.58
C CYS A 4 -4.40 -3.76 17.71
N TRP A 5 -3.22 -4.35 17.88
CA TRP A 5 -3.00 -5.79 18.06
C TRP A 5 -2.72 -6.16 19.53
N ASP A 6 -3.07 -5.30 20.48
CA ASP A 6 -2.87 -5.58 21.90
C ASP A 6 -3.63 -6.86 22.30
N PRO A 7 -3.00 -7.82 23.01
CA PRO A 7 -3.67 -9.04 23.44
C PRO A 7 -4.84 -8.74 24.39
N ILE A 8 -4.80 -7.63 25.12
CA ILE A 8 -5.85 -7.19 26.03
C ILE A 8 -6.78 -6.22 25.26
N PRO A 9 -8.07 -6.58 25.02
CA PRO A 9 -8.96 -5.77 24.19
C PRO A 9 -9.17 -4.33 24.68
N THR A 10 -9.18 -4.11 26.00
CA THR A 10 -9.36 -2.78 26.60
C THR A 10 -8.19 -1.82 26.36
N ASN A 11 -7.01 -2.33 25.99
CA ASN A 11 -5.84 -1.50 25.65
C ASN A 11 -5.83 -1.06 24.19
N ARG A 12 -6.69 -1.68 23.35
CA ARG A 12 -6.79 -1.34 21.94
C ARG A 12 -7.46 0.03 21.80
N PRO A 13 -7.01 0.86 20.86
CA PRO A 13 -7.66 2.12 20.59
C PRO A 13 -9.07 1.89 20.06
N THR A 14 -9.98 2.77 20.46
CA THR A 14 -11.29 2.90 19.85
C THR A 14 -11.18 3.38 18.41
N ALA A 15 -12.25 3.17 17.63
CA ALA A 15 -12.31 3.67 16.25
C ALA A 15 -12.11 5.20 16.18
N LYS A 16 -12.66 5.94 17.17
CA LYS A 16 -12.54 7.39 17.24
C LYS A 16 -11.12 7.85 17.52
N GLU A 17 -10.42 7.18 18.43
CA GLU A 17 -9.01 7.47 18.69
C GLU A 17 -8.16 7.19 17.45
N LEU A 18 -8.44 6.10 16.73
CA LEU A 18 -7.72 5.74 15.52
C LEU A 18 -7.97 6.77 14.39
N GLU A 19 -9.21 7.20 14.20
CA GLU A 19 -9.57 8.26 13.24
C GLU A 19 -8.80 9.54 13.53
N ASN A 20 -8.77 9.99 14.78
CA ASN A 20 -8.03 11.20 15.16
C ASN A 20 -6.52 11.05 14.87
N GLN A 21 -5.94 9.86 15.08
CA GLN A 21 -4.53 9.60 14.74
C GLN A 21 -4.28 9.66 13.22
N PHE A 22 -5.20 9.14 12.40
CA PHE A 22 -5.08 9.24 10.94
C PHE A 22 -5.24 10.67 10.44
N TRP A 23 -6.16 11.44 11.02
CA TRP A 23 -6.34 12.84 10.68
C TRP A 23 -5.10 13.68 11.02
N ASN A 24 -4.51 13.41 12.19
CA ASN A 24 -3.23 13.98 12.61
C ASN A 24 -2.11 13.69 11.60
N LEU A 25 -1.96 12.42 11.22
CA LEU A 25 -0.98 11.99 10.23
C LEU A 25 -1.19 12.68 8.88
N PHE A 26 -2.42 12.69 8.38
CA PHE A 26 -2.79 13.31 7.10
C PHE A 26 -2.41 14.79 7.05
N ASN A 27 -2.72 15.53 8.12
CA ASN A 27 -2.42 16.96 8.18
C ASN A 27 -0.92 17.25 8.25
N VAL A 28 -0.14 16.46 9.01
CA VAL A 28 1.33 16.62 9.06
C VAL A 28 1.96 16.33 7.70
N LEU A 29 1.51 15.28 7.01
CA LEU A 29 2.05 14.92 5.69
C LEU A 29 1.68 15.94 4.60
N ASN A 30 0.52 16.59 4.71
CA ASN A 30 0.08 17.62 3.77
C ASN A 30 0.52 19.04 4.15
N ASN A 31 1.33 19.20 5.21
CA ASN A 31 1.71 20.50 5.78
C ASN A 31 0.51 21.41 6.10
N ASN A 32 -0.61 20.80 6.51
CA ASN A 32 -1.76 21.55 7.01
C ASN A 32 -1.46 22.05 8.42
N ASN A 33 -1.25 23.35 8.56
CA ASN A 33 -0.91 24.02 9.83
C ASN A 33 -2.05 24.05 10.86
N SER A 34 -3.17 23.36 10.63
CA SER A 34 -4.36 23.43 11.46
C SER A 34 -4.32 22.53 12.71
N ILE A 35 -3.16 21.98 13.06
CA ILE A 35 -3.04 20.99 14.13
C ILE A 35 -2.11 21.46 15.24
N GLU A 36 -2.62 21.46 16.47
CA GLU A 36 -1.84 21.55 17.71
C GLU A 36 -1.20 20.20 18.05
N LEU A 37 -0.21 19.77 17.25
CA LEU A 37 0.71 18.68 17.62
C LEU A 37 2.01 19.29 18.09
N SER A 38 2.64 18.69 19.11
CA SER A 38 4.00 19.06 19.48
C SER A 38 4.94 18.91 18.30
N GLU A 39 5.92 19.81 18.21
CA GLU A 39 6.94 19.80 17.14
C GLU A 39 7.63 18.44 17.07
N ASP A 40 7.96 17.84 18.23
CA ASP A 40 8.53 16.50 18.33
C ASP A 40 7.70 15.42 17.62
N ARG A 41 6.38 15.47 17.78
CA ARG A 41 5.47 14.49 17.15
C ARG A 41 5.35 14.71 15.65
N GLN A 42 5.39 15.96 15.21
CA GLN A 42 5.41 16.28 13.78
C GLN A 42 6.71 15.80 13.14
N LEU A 43 7.85 15.99 13.83
CA LEU A 43 9.15 15.53 13.38
C LEU A 43 9.21 14.00 13.31
N GLU A 44 8.74 13.29 14.34
CA GLU A 44 8.67 11.83 14.35
C GLU A 44 7.88 11.28 13.15
N ILE A 45 6.74 11.91 12.82
CA ILE A 45 5.95 11.53 11.65
C ILE A 45 6.72 11.79 10.35
N LYS A 46 7.31 12.97 10.19
CA LYS A 46 8.06 13.33 8.97
C LYS A 46 9.27 12.42 8.75
N GLU A 47 9.99 12.07 9.80
CA GLU A 47 11.08 11.09 9.74
C GLU A 47 10.56 9.68 9.47
N ALA A 48 9.41 9.31 10.05
CA ALA A 48 8.84 7.99 9.87
C ALA A 48 8.40 7.72 8.43
N PHE A 49 7.92 8.75 7.74
CA PHE A 49 7.42 8.71 6.36
C PHE A 49 8.30 9.53 5.40
N SER A 50 9.60 9.63 5.67
CA SER A 50 10.53 10.35 4.79
C SER A 50 10.79 9.58 3.48
N GLN A 51 11.10 10.33 2.42
CA GLN A 51 11.44 9.74 1.11
C GLN A 51 12.62 8.78 1.22
N GLU A 52 13.66 9.15 1.97
CA GLU A 52 14.83 8.29 2.21
C GLU A 52 14.42 6.93 2.79
N ARG A 53 13.50 6.95 3.76
CA ARG A 53 13.02 5.73 4.39
C ARG A 53 12.20 4.91 3.40
N GLU A 54 11.31 5.54 2.64
CA GLU A 54 10.53 4.87 1.59
C GLU A 54 11.44 4.20 0.55
N ASP A 55 12.47 4.89 0.07
CA ASP A 55 13.42 4.38 -0.91
C ASP A 55 14.18 3.17 -0.35
N LYS A 56 14.59 3.22 0.92
CA LYS A 56 15.22 2.10 1.62
C LYS A 56 14.30 0.89 1.73
N TRP A 57 13.01 1.09 1.99
CA TRP A 57 12.02 0.01 2.02
C TRP A 57 11.81 -0.58 0.63
N LYS A 58 11.71 0.26 -0.42
CA LYS A 58 11.59 -0.19 -1.82
C LYS A 58 12.81 -1.00 -2.25
N ALA A 59 14.02 -0.57 -1.91
CA ALA A 59 15.25 -1.29 -2.22
C ALA A 59 15.27 -2.67 -1.56
N ARG A 60 14.97 -2.77 -0.26
CA ARG A 60 14.87 -4.06 0.45
C ARG A 60 13.80 -4.97 -0.12
N LEU A 61 12.65 -4.41 -0.49
CA LEU A 61 11.57 -5.18 -1.10
C LEU A 61 12.00 -5.73 -2.46
N ALA A 62 12.70 -4.93 -3.26
CA ALA A 62 13.26 -5.37 -4.54
C ALA A 62 14.28 -6.51 -4.33
N GLU A 63 15.22 -6.37 -3.37
CA GLU A 63 16.17 -7.42 -3.01
C GLU A 63 15.46 -8.73 -2.62
N LEU A 64 14.46 -8.67 -1.74
CA LEU A 64 13.68 -9.84 -1.30
C LEU A 64 12.83 -10.45 -2.42
N ALA A 65 12.34 -9.63 -3.36
CA ALA A 65 11.61 -10.10 -4.52
C ALA A 65 12.52 -10.80 -5.55
N THR A 66 13.84 -10.54 -5.49
CA THR A 66 14.85 -11.27 -6.28
C THR A 66 14.95 -12.69 -5.73
N ASN A 67 14.13 -13.60 -6.25
CA ASN A 67 14.19 -15.00 -5.88
C ASN A 67 15.53 -15.60 -6.39
N PRO A 68 16.47 -15.98 -5.51
CA PRO A 68 17.78 -16.49 -5.94
C PRO A 68 17.67 -17.88 -6.58
N ILE A 69 16.52 -18.54 -6.39
CA ILE A 69 16.20 -19.82 -7.00
C ILE A 69 15.47 -19.47 -8.31
N PRO A 70 16.05 -19.79 -9.50
CA PRO A 70 15.30 -19.76 -10.74
C PRO A 70 13.99 -20.48 -10.48
N MET A 71 12.84 -19.93 -10.87
CA MET A 71 11.55 -20.60 -10.68
C MET A 71 11.74 -22.07 -11.08
N LYS A 72 11.85 -22.97 -10.08
CA LYS A 72 11.64 -24.39 -10.35
C LYS A 72 10.29 -24.40 -11.08
N ARG A 73 10.11 -25.28 -12.06
CA ARG A 73 8.77 -25.60 -12.57
C ARG A 73 7.96 -26.15 -11.41
N SER A 74 7.60 -25.29 -10.46
CA SER A 74 6.74 -25.60 -9.36
C SER A 74 5.42 -25.94 -10.01
N GLN A 75 4.71 -26.90 -9.43
CA GLN A 75 3.38 -27.22 -9.93
C GLN A 75 2.48 -25.98 -9.98
N ASN A 76 2.80 -24.89 -9.25
CA ASN A 76 2.16 -23.58 -9.42
C ASN A 76 2.25 -23.02 -10.85
N MET A 77 3.25 -23.35 -11.67
CA MET A 77 3.22 -22.99 -13.10
C MET A 77 2.17 -23.79 -13.88
N LEU A 78 1.82 -25.00 -13.42
CA LEU A 78 0.87 -25.90 -14.06
C LEU A 78 -0.56 -25.77 -13.46
N THR A 79 -0.67 -25.29 -12.21
CA THR A 79 -1.94 -25.17 -11.48
C THR A 79 -2.39 -23.73 -11.27
N SER A 80 -1.46 -22.76 -11.29
CA SER A 80 -1.79 -21.35 -11.31
C SER A 80 -1.91 -20.92 -12.77
N LYS A 81 -3.15 -20.89 -13.29
CA LYS A 81 -3.42 -20.11 -14.50
C LYS A 81 -2.99 -18.69 -14.19
N ARG A 82 -1.84 -18.25 -14.70
CA ARG A 82 -1.51 -16.82 -14.76
C ARG A 82 -2.68 -16.18 -15.47
N LEU A 83 -3.50 -15.42 -14.75
CA LEU A 83 -4.52 -14.58 -15.37
C LEU A 83 -3.73 -13.50 -16.09
N ASP A 84 -3.36 -13.78 -17.33
CA ASP A 84 -2.90 -12.74 -18.23
C ASP A 84 -4.14 -11.93 -18.59
N TYR A 85 -4.45 -10.96 -17.72
CA TYR A 85 -5.60 -10.08 -17.88
C TYR A 85 -5.59 -9.42 -19.25
N SER A 86 -4.41 -9.12 -19.81
CA SER A 86 -4.30 -8.54 -21.15
C SER A 86 -4.79 -9.51 -22.23
N GLN A 87 -4.44 -10.80 -22.11
CA GLN A 87 -4.84 -11.84 -23.03
C GLN A 87 -6.32 -12.22 -22.87
N TYR A 88 -6.81 -12.29 -21.63
CA TYR A 88 -8.22 -12.55 -21.32
C TYR A 88 -9.14 -11.40 -21.79
N LEU A 89 -8.75 -10.16 -21.55
CA LEU A 89 -9.47 -8.98 -22.03
C LEU A 89 -9.47 -8.93 -23.56
N SER A 90 -8.34 -9.23 -24.21
CA SER A 90 -8.26 -9.28 -25.67
C SER A 90 -9.09 -10.39 -26.31
N GLN A 91 -9.34 -11.49 -25.59
CA GLN A 91 -10.23 -12.58 -26.06
C GLN A 91 -11.71 -12.29 -25.82
N LYS A 92 -12.04 -11.51 -24.78
CA LYS A 92 -13.43 -11.23 -24.38
C LYS A 92 -13.99 -9.93 -24.97
N LEU A 93 -13.14 -8.96 -25.24
CA LEU A 93 -13.55 -7.66 -25.74
C LEU A 93 -13.29 -7.60 -27.24
N THR A 94 -14.36 -7.32 -27.99
CA THR A 94 -14.25 -6.98 -29.40
C THR A 94 -13.64 -5.58 -29.53
N VAL A 95 -13.18 -5.21 -30.74
CA VAL A 95 -12.65 -3.86 -31.03
C VAL A 95 -13.67 -2.77 -30.63
N ASP A 96 -14.97 -3.05 -30.79
CA ASP A 96 -16.04 -2.13 -30.41
C ASP A 96 -16.18 -1.96 -28.89
N ASP A 97 -15.89 -3.00 -28.11
CA ASP A 97 -15.91 -2.92 -26.64
C ASP A 97 -14.72 -2.09 -26.11
N TRP A 98 -13.57 -2.18 -26.78
CA TRP A 98 -12.42 -1.31 -26.50
C TRP A 98 -12.70 0.16 -26.82
N ASN A 99 -13.43 0.43 -27.91
CA ASN A 99 -13.80 1.78 -28.31
C ASN A 99 -14.80 2.41 -27.33
N LYS A 100 -15.69 1.62 -26.72
CA LYS A 100 -16.60 2.08 -25.65
C LYS A 100 -15.86 2.41 -24.36
N LEU A 101 -14.80 1.66 -24.02
CA LEU A 101 -13.99 1.91 -22.82
C LEU A 101 -13.09 3.15 -22.94
N LYS A 102 -12.78 3.58 -24.17
CA LYS A 102 -12.00 4.80 -24.44
C LYS A 102 -12.81 6.09 -24.41
N LEU A 103 -14.13 6.00 -24.18
CA LEU A 103 -15.02 7.16 -24.12
C LEU A 103 -15.39 7.50 -22.68
N THR A 104 -14.46 8.13 -21.99
CA THR A 104 -14.72 9.19 -21.01
C THR A 104 -13.40 9.91 -20.80
N ASP A 105 -13.29 11.10 -21.42
CA ASP A 105 -12.37 12.16 -20.98
C ASP A 105 -12.76 12.65 -19.58
#